data_AF-A0A946HMH9-F1
#
_entry.id   AF-A0A946HMH9-F1
#
_cell.length_a   1.000
_cell.length_b   1.000
_cell.length_c   1.000
_cell.angle_alpha   90.00
_cell.angle_beta   90.00
_cell.angle_gamma   90.00
#
_symmetry.space_group_name_H-M   'P 1'
#
loop_
_entity.id
_entity.type
_entity.pdbx_description
1 polymer ?
#
loop_
_entity_poly.entity_id
_entity_poly.type
_entity_poly.pdbx_seq_one_letter_code
_entity_poly.pdbx_strand_id
1 'polypeptide(L)' 'MATLLTFDKLKNHIQKGTIDTVLTCIVDMQGRLMGKRFHAQNFIDHSAHETHCCN' A
#
# COMPACT_ATOMS: atom_id res chain seq x y z
N MET A 1 -0.42 14.64 -12.79
CA MET A 1 0.79 13.87 -12.45
C MET A 1 0.66 13.36 -11.02
N ALA A 2 0.91 12.08 -10.77
CA ALA A 2 0.90 11.55 -9.41
C ALA A 2 2.23 11.93 -8.74
N THR A 3 2.15 12.72 -7.66
CA THR A 3 3.33 13.09 -6.88
C THR A 3 3.65 11.95 -5.92
N LEU A 4 4.92 11.57 -5.81
CA LEU A 4 5.37 10.57 -4.84
C LEU A 4 5.07 11.07 -3.41
N LEU A 5 4.39 10.23 -2.63
CA LEU A 5 4.12 10.48 -1.22
C LEU A 5 5.23 9.87 -0.37
N THR A 6 5.73 10.62 0.60
CA THR A 6 6.56 10.06 1.66
C THR A 6 5.69 9.25 2.62
N PHE A 7 6.29 8.31 3.35
CA PHE A 7 5.56 7.45 4.28
C PHE A 7 4.86 8.25 5.40
N ASP A 8 5.49 9.30 5.92
CA ASP A 8 4.86 10.18 6.92
C ASP A 8 3.67 10.95 6.37
N LYS A 9 3.74 11.39 5.12
CA LYS A 9 2.59 12.02 4.45
C LYS A 9 1.46 11.02 4.29
N LEU A 10 1.75 9.79 3.88
CA LEU A 10 0.77 8.72 3.77
C LEU A 10 0.06 8.47 5.11
N LYS A 11 0.80 8.34 6.22
CA LYS A 11 0.23 8.20 7.57
C LYS A 11 -0.73 9.35 7.91
N ASN A 12 -0.32 10.59 7.66
CA ASN A 12 -1.16 11.76 7.90
C ASN A 12 -2.46 11.74 7.06
N HIS A 13 -2.38 11.31 5.80
CA HIS A 13 -3.55 11.21 4.93
C HIS A 13 -4.54 10.12 5.37
N ILE A 14 -4.03 9.01 5.90
CA ILE A 14 -4.83 7.90 6.44
C ILE A 14 -5.51 8.34 7.74
N GLN A 15 -4.79 8.99 8.65
CA GLN A 15 -5.38 9.54 9.88
C GLN A 15 -6.46 10.58 9.62
N LYS A 16 -6.30 11.38 8.54
CA LYS A 16 -7.31 12.36 8.10
C LYS A 16 -8.51 11.71 7.38
N GLY A 17 -8.50 10.40 7.15
CA GLY A 17 -9.55 9.68 6.41
C GLY A 17 -9.57 9.99 4.91
N THR A 18 -8.55 10.67 4.37
CA THR A 18 -8.47 10.99 2.94
C THR A 18 -8.01 9.80 2.09
N ILE A 19 -7.40 8.79 2.72
CA ILE A 19 -7.00 7.52 2.10
C ILE A 19 -7.50 6.39 3.01
N ASP A 20 -8.39 5.55 2.50
CA ASP A 20 -8.97 4.41 3.22
C ASP A 20 -8.36 3.06 2.82
N THR A 21 -7.74 3.00 1.64
CA THR A 21 -7.31 1.77 0.98
C THR A 21 -5.93 1.97 0.38
N VAL A 22 -5.09 0.94 0.52
CA VAL A 22 -3.76 0.87 -0.10
C VAL A 22 -3.69 -0.38 -0.98
N LEU A 23 -3.16 -0.22 -2.19
CA LEU A 23 -2.86 -1.32 -3.11
C LEU A 23 -1.36 -1.50 -3.17
N THR A 24 -0.86 -2.64 -2.69
CA THR A 24 0.53 -3.04 -2.89
C THR A 24 0.59 -3.84 -4.18
N CYS A 25 1.34 -3.34 -5.17
CA CYS A 25 1.48 -3.99 -6.47
C CYS A 25 2.94 -4.34 -6.73
N ILE A 26 3.18 -5.55 -7.23
CA ILE A 26 4.47 -6.04 -7.71
C ILE A 26 4.28 -6.69 -9.07
N VAL A 27 5.34 -6.73 -9.86
CA VAL A 27 5.34 -7.45 -11.14
C VAL A 27 5.87 -8.84 -10.90
N ASP A 28 5.12 -9.86 -11.34
CA ASP A 28 5.56 -11.27 -11.23
C ASP A 28 6.58 -11.64 -12.33
N MET A 29 7.08 -12.88 -12.30
CA MET A 29 8.06 -13.37 -13.29
C MET A 29 7.53 -13.43 -14.73
N GLN A 30 6.20 -13.41 -14.92
CA GLN A 30 5.56 -13.37 -16.24
C GLN A 30 5.25 -11.93 -16.70
N GLY A 31 5.64 -10.92 -15.93
CA GLY A 31 5.38 -9.52 -16.24
C GLY A 31 3.95 -9.07 -15.90
N ARG A 32 3.18 -9.87 -15.14
CA ARG A 32 1.80 -9.53 -14.77
C ARG A 32 1.80 -8.67 -13.51
N LEU A 33 0.89 -7.70 -13.45
CA LEU A 33 0.69 -6.88 -12.26
C LEU A 33 -0.13 -7.67 -11.24
N MET A 34 0.54 -8.08 -10.16
CA MET A 34 -0.07 -8.77 -9.03
C MET A 34 -0.06 -7.87 -7.81
N GLY A 35 -1.01 -8.04 -6.90
CA GLY A 35 -1.09 -7.19 -5.73
C GLY A 35 -2.15 -7.59 -4.72
N LYS A 36 -2.09 -6.94 -3.56
CA LYS A 36 -3.07 -7.11 -2.48
C LYS A 36 -3.63 -5.76 -2.07
N ARG A 37 -4.95 -5.74 -1.87
CA ARG A 37 -5.68 -4.60 -1.31
C ARG A 37 -5.66 -4.67 0.20
N PHE A 38 -5.24 -3.60 0.83
CA PHE A 38 -5.22 -3.43 2.28
C PHE A 38 -6.15 -2.32 2.71
N HIS A 39 -6.76 -2.50 3.88
CA HIS A 39 -7.27 -1.37 4.65
C HIS A 39 -6.08 -0.50 5.07
N ALA A 40 -6.17 0.81 4.87
CA ALA A 40 -5.03 1.71 4.99
C ALA A 40 -4.41 1.73 6.40
N GLN A 41 -5.24 1.61 7.44
CA GLN A 41 -4.75 1.51 8.82
C GLN A 41 -3.90 0.25 9.04
N ASN A 42 -4.38 -0.91 8.58
CA ASN A 42 -3.63 -2.16 8.68
C ASN A 42 -2.31 -2.11 7.88
N PHE A 43 -2.30 -1.36 6.78
CA PHE A 43 -1.09 -1.19 5.98
C PHE A 43 0.01 -0.46 6.75
N ILE A 44 -0.30 0.66 7.40
CA ILE A 44 0.71 1.43 8.15
C ILE A 44 1.16 0.75 9.44
N ASP A 45 0.29 -0.05 10.06
CA ASP A 45 0.57 -0.70 11.35
C ASP A 45 1.40 -1.98 11.19
N HIS A 46 1.16 -2.74 10.12
CA HIS A 46 1.78 -4.07 9.94
C HIS A 46 2.32 -4.30 8.53
N SER A 47 1.50 -4.11 7.49
CA SER A 47 1.83 -4.62 6.14
C SER A 47 2.93 -3.85 5.41
N ALA A 48 3.31 -2.66 5.90
CA ALA A 48 4.43 -1.90 5.37
C ALA A 48 5.79 -2.52 5.74
N HIS A 49 5.90 -3.26 6.85
CA HIS A 49 7.13 -3.94 7.25
C HIS A 49 7.27 -5.30 6.58
N GLU A 50 6.19 -6.07 6.53
CA GLU A 50 6.18 -7.39 5.91
C GLU A 50 4.81 -7.68 5.29
N THR A 51 4.82 -8.11 4.02
CA THR A 51 3.60 -8.54 3.35
C THR A 51 3.89 -9.58 2.29
N HIS A 52 3.04 -10.60 2.23
CA HIS A 52 3.09 -11.68 1.23
C HIS A 52 1.89 -11.54 0.30
N CYS A 53 2.17 -11.44 -1.00
CA CYS A 53 1.16 -11.30 -2.04
C CYS A 53 0.88 -12.62 -2.78
N CYS A 54 1.78 -13.60 -2.63
CA CYS A 54 1.70 -14.91 -3.28
C CYS A 54 1.73 -15.98 -2.18
N ASN A 55 0.89 -16.98 -2.31
CA ASN A 55 0.94 -18.22 -1.53
C ASN A 55 1.51 -19.32 -2.42
#